data_AF-A0A9D5AY57-F1
#
_entry.id   AF-A0A9D5AY57-F1
#
_cell.length_a   1.000
_cell.length_b   1.000
_cell.length_c   1.000
_cell.angle_alpha   90.00
_cell.angle_beta   90.00
_cell.angle_gamma   90.00
#
_symmetry.space_group_name_H-M   'P 1'
#
loop_
_entity.id
_entity.type
_entity.pdbx_description
1 polymer ?
#
loop_
_entity_poly.entity_id
_entity_poly.type
_entity_poly.pdbx_seq_one_letter_code
_entity_poly.pdbx_strand_id
1 'polypeptide(L)'
;MPILLLELPFWVQLKPLKQHFLDSHLVFQYLRYQGTARLMFNSFSSSLWMLPFSKYCRTNNKYWKHFSGGRQVGNHTYHCDEEEFKSNFSGWPTKIINIEIPSSRGFDAYPTFSEIPGTNLSGMECGLPIQLSFSAREIADGSFFKAIEDYDPDIKRLLYQLEKSYLGDPVLNPLTPWDRPPLKNVFCIYGSNSKTKVGYYFAPSGKPYPDNWIITDVVYEYEGSLVSRSGNLVEGNPGAISGDETVPYNSLSWCKNWLGPKVNITRAPQSEHDGSDVQIDLNVEHHYGEDIVPNMTRFPRVKYITYYEDSESLPGKRTAVWELDKANHRNIVRSSVLMRELWLEMWRDIHPEARSEFVTKAKRGPLRNEDCYWDYGKARCAWPEYCEYRLFFSHPFKA
;
A
#
# COMPACT_ATOMS: atom_id res chain seq x y z
N MET A 1 7.08 7.64 -4.81
CA MET A 1 7.19 6.27 -4.25
C MET A 1 6.07 5.45 -4.84
N PRO A 2 6.32 4.27 -5.41
CA PRO A 2 5.23 3.34 -5.64
C PRO A 2 4.80 2.84 -4.26
N ILE A 3 3.82 3.53 -3.66
CA ILE A 3 2.98 2.93 -2.64
C ILE A 3 2.32 1.74 -3.34
N LEU A 4 2.42 0.56 -2.76
CA LEU A 4 1.86 -0.69 -3.28
C LEU A 4 0.35 -0.56 -3.49
N LEU A 5 -0.05 -0.05 -4.65
CA LEU A 5 -1.44 0.18 -5.01
C LEU A 5 -2.08 -1.15 -5.40
N LEU A 6 -2.67 -1.83 -4.42
CA LEU A 6 -3.49 -3.02 -4.64
C LEU A 6 -4.77 -2.75 -5.46
N GLU A 7 -5.15 -1.49 -5.69
CA GLU A 7 -6.34 -1.07 -6.45
C GLU A 7 -6.07 -0.41 -7.82
N LEU A 8 -4.81 -0.15 -8.20
CA LEU A 8 -4.51 0.13 -9.62
C LEU A 8 -4.83 -1.03 -10.60
N PRO A 9 -4.91 -2.33 -10.21
CA PRO A 9 -5.17 -3.40 -11.17
C PRO A 9 -6.52 -3.29 -11.90
N PHE A 10 -7.55 -2.66 -11.30
CA PHE A 10 -8.93 -2.84 -11.76
C PHE A 10 -9.61 -1.59 -12.31
N TRP A 11 -9.13 -0.37 -12.01
CA TRP A 11 -9.73 0.86 -12.53
C TRP A 11 -9.23 1.28 -13.92
N VAL A 12 -8.19 0.63 -14.46
CA VAL A 12 -7.63 0.96 -15.80
C VAL A 12 -8.40 0.31 -16.95
N GLN A 13 -9.54 -0.35 -16.70
CA GLN A 13 -10.59 -0.50 -17.72
C GLN A 13 -11.26 0.87 -17.96
N LEU A 14 -10.49 1.82 -18.52
CA LEU A 14 -10.99 3.10 -18.98
C LEU A 14 -12.08 2.86 -20.02
N LYS A 15 -13.32 3.23 -19.67
CA LYS A 15 -14.42 3.41 -20.62
C LYS A 15 -13.91 4.16 -21.85
N PRO A 16 -14.32 3.77 -23.08
CA PRO A 16 -13.82 4.38 -24.29
C PRO A 16 -14.30 5.83 -24.37
N LEU A 17 -13.39 6.78 -24.15
CA LEU A 17 -13.67 8.19 -24.43
C LEU A 17 -13.52 8.42 -25.93
N LYS A 18 -14.60 8.96 -26.53
CA LYS A 18 -14.67 9.34 -27.94
C LYS A 18 -13.52 10.29 -28.31
N GLN A 19 -12.94 9.98 -29.45
CA GLN A 19 -11.78 10.62 -30.05
C GLN A 19 -12.16 11.95 -30.69
N HIS A 20 -11.54 13.05 -30.28
CA HIS A 20 -11.39 14.23 -31.12
C HIS A 20 -9.97 14.79 -31.03
N PHE A 21 -9.46 15.11 -32.22
CA PHE A 21 -8.11 15.48 -32.63
C PHE A 21 -7.55 16.76 -31.98
N LEU A 22 -6.24 16.80 -31.65
CA LEU A 22 -5.26 17.79 -32.14
C LEU A 22 -3.81 17.57 -31.60
N ASP A 23 -2.86 17.74 -32.52
CA ASP A 23 -1.41 17.98 -32.47
C ASP A 23 -0.37 16.94 -31.97
N SER A 24 0.69 16.81 -32.78
CA SER A 24 1.21 15.54 -33.29
C SER A 24 2.69 15.26 -32.99
N HIS A 25 3.22 15.69 -31.84
CA HIS A 25 4.58 15.27 -31.44
C HIS A 25 4.72 14.92 -29.95
N LEU A 26 4.07 15.64 -29.04
CA LEU A 26 4.00 15.24 -27.62
C LEU A 26 3.08 14.03 -27.38
N VAL A 27 2.03 13.90 -28.20
CA VAL A 27 1.06 12.79 -28.11
C VAL A 27 1.70 11.45 -28.47
N PHE A 28 2.68 11.41 -29.36
CA PHE A 28 3.38 10.17 -29.74
C PHE A 28 4.28 9.60 -28.64
N GLN A 29 4.85 10.47 -27.80
CA GLN A 29 5.68 10.04 -26.67
C GLN A 29 4.79 9.54 -25.52
N TYR A 30 3.66 10.21 -25.25
CA TYR A 30 2.67 9.78 -24.26
C TYR A 30 1.94 8.49 -24.65
N LEU A 31 1.66 8.29 -25.95
CA LEU A 31 1.05 7.07 -26.49
C LEU A 31 1.97 5.84 -26.43
N ARG A 32 3.30 6.00 -26.50
CA ARG A 32 4.24 4.87 -26.32
C ARG A 32 4.19 4.30 -24.90
N TYR A 33 4.09 5.16 -23.89
CA TYR A 33 3.97 4.72 -22.50
C TYR A 33 2.58 4.14 -22.18
N GLN A 34 1.52 4.63 -22.82
CA GLN A 34 0.21 3.99 -22.76
C GLN A 34 0.23 2.57 -23.33
N GLY A 35 1.01 2.30 -24.38
CA GLY A 35 1.21 0.96 -24.93
C GLY A 35 1.81 -0.01 -23.90
N THR A 36 3.01 0.27 -23.40
CA THR A 36 3.69 -0.63 -22.45
C THR A 36 2.94 -0.77 -21.13
N ALA A 37 2.42 0.33 -20.57
CA ALA A 37 1.62 0.26 -19.34
C ALA A 37 0.34 -0.56 -19.56
N ARG A 38 -0.40 -0.33 -20.66
CA ARG A 38 -1.59 -1.13 -20.99
C ARG A 38 -1.25 -2.61 -21.18
N LEU A 39 -0.16 -2.92 -21.87
CA LEU A 39 0.31 -4.31 -22.03
C LEU A 39 0.75 -4.95 -20.70
N MET A 40 1.18 -4.15 -19.72
CA MET A 40 1.46 -4.54 -18.33
C MET A 40 0.24 -4.46 -17.39
N PHE A 41 -0.95 -4.19 -17.90
CA PHE A 41 -2.22 -4.25 -17.14
C PHE A 41 -3.29 -5.12 -17.84
N ASN A 42 -2.99 -5.68 -19.01
CA ASN A 42 -3.95 -6.44 -19.82
C ASN A 42 -4.16 -7.88 -19.33
N SER A 43 -3.35 -8.38 -18.41
CA SER A 43 -3.52 -9.70 -17.82
C SER A 43 -3.67 -9.64 -16.31
N PHE A 44 -4.35 -10.63 -15.72
CA PHE A 44 -4.59 -10.66 -14.27
C PHE A 44 -3.26 -10.68 -13.47
N SER A 45 -2.22 -11.27 -14.06
CA SER A 45 -0.87 -11.36 -13.49
C SER A 45 -0.07 -10.07 -13.67
N SER A 46 -0.37 -9.29 -14.71
CA SER A 46 0.44 -8.14 -15.11
C SER A 46 0.44 -6.97 -14.13
N SER A 47 -0.52 -6.83 -13.22
CA SER A 47 -0.41 -5.85 -12.12
C SER A 47 0.36 -6.38 -10.90
N LEU A 48 0.59 -7.69 -10.83
CA LEU A 48 1.12 -8.37 -9.65
C LEU A 48 2.64 -8.21 -9.53
N TRP A 49 3.37 -7.80 -10.58
CA TRP A 49 4.79 -7.43 -10.45
C TRP A 49 5.00 -6.17 -9.61
N MET A 50 3.95 -5.37 -9.41
CA MET A 50 3.97 -4.24 -8.48
C MET A 50 3.77 -4.68 -7.03
N LEU A 51 3.46 -5.95 -6.78
CA LEU A 51 3.38 -6.61 -5.48
C LEU A 51 4.68 -7.43 -5.27
N PRO A 52 5.20 -7.55 -4.06
CA PRO A 52 6.02 -6.61 -3.30
C PRO A 52 7.46 -7.13 -3.10
N PHE A 53 8.35 -6.26 -2.62
CA PHE A 53 9.68 -6.61 -2.14
C PHE A 53 9.61 -7.53 -0.92
N SER A 54 10.48 -8.54 -0.85
CA SER A 54 10.81 -9.15 0.45
C SER A 54 11.74 -8.20 1.20
N LYS A 55 11.52 -8.05 2.50
CA LYS A 55 12.39 -7.28 3.40
C LYS A 55 13.86 -7.70 3.32
N TYR A 56 14.08 -9.01 3.14
CA TYR A 56 15.37 -9.67 3.22
C TYR A 56 16.00 -9.92 1.86
N CYS A 57 15.29 -9.59 0.77
CA CYS A 57 15.83 -9.74 -0.56
C CYS A 57 16.22 -8.38 -1.15
N ARG A 58 17.46 -8.31 -1.65
CA ARG A 58 18.04 -7.13 -2.27
C ARG A 58 18.60 -7.51 -3.63
N THR A 59 18.52 -6.60 -4.59
CA THR A 59 19.26 -6.72 -5.85
C THR A 59 20.49 -5.85 -5.76
N ASN A 60 21.65 -6.42 -6.11
CA ASN A 60 22.88 -5.66 -6.17
C ASN A 60 22.78 -4.60 -7.27
N ASN A 61 22.63 -3.34 -6.87
CA ASN A 61 22.62 -2.23 -7.80
C ASN A 61 24.05 -1.73 -8.06
N LYS A 62 24.58 -1.99 -9.25
CA LYS A 62 25.94 -1.57 -9.66
C LYS A 62 26.16 -0.06 -9.63
N TYR A 63 25.10 0.74 -9.72
CA TYR A 63 25.23 2.19 -9.95
C TYR A 63 25.23 3.07 -8.71
N TRP A 64 24.99 2.52 -7.52
CA TRP A 64 25.18 3.30 -6.29
C TRP A 64 26.66 3.66 -6.00
N LYS A 65 27.60 3.01 -6.69
CA LYS A 65 29.02 3.38 -6.68
C LYS A 65 29.42 4.33 -7.80
N HIS A 66 28.54 4.81 -8.68
CA HIS A 66 28.96 5.69 -9.77
C HIS A 66 29.20 7.17 -9.38
N PHE A 67 29.14 7.53 -8.09
CA PHE A 67 29.87 8.68 -7.51
C PHE A 67 31.32 8.34 -7.05
N SER A 68 31.72 7.07 -7.10
CA SER A 68 33.05 6.56 -6.80
C SER A 68 33.52 5.63 -7.93
N GLY A 69 34.09 6.24 -8.98
CA GLY A 69 34.44 5.59 -10.25
C GLY A 69 35.06 4.19 -10.13
N GLY A 70 34.34 3.19 -10.64
CA GLY A 70 34.85 1.84 -10.77
C GLY A 70 33.90 0.99 -11.61
N ARG A 71 34.29 0.68 -12.85
CA ARG A 71 33.53 -0.18 -13.77
C ARG A 71 33.68 -1.63 -13.31
N GLN A 72 32.61 -2.26 -12.81
CA GLN A 72 32.57 -3.71 -12.63
C GLN A 72 31.53 -4.35 -13.55
N VAL A 73 31.89 -5.49 -14.14
CA VAL A 73 31.07 -6.33 -15.04
C VAL A 73 30.72 -7.62 -14.29
N GLY A 74 29.63 -7.63 -13.51
CA GLY A 74 28.94 -8.83 -13.01
C GLY A 74 27.44 -8.81 -13.30
N ASN A 75 26.79 -9.98 -13.35
CA ASN A 75 25.35 -10.14 -13.55
C ASN A 75 24.57 -9.60 -12.33
N HIS A 76 23.40 -9.00 -12.59
CA HIS A 76 22.47 -8.57 -11.52
C HIS A 76 21.88 -9.82 -10.86
N THR A 77 22.30 -10.12 -9.63
CA THR A 77 21.75 -11.22 -8.85
C THR A 77 20.84 -10.66 -7.77
N TYR A 78 19.58 -11.10 -7.78
CA TYR A 78 18.68 -11.00 -6.65
C TYR A 78 19.25 -11.89 -5.53
N HIS A 79 19.56 -11.31 -4.38
CA HIS A 79 20.15 -11.97 -3.23
C HIS A 79 19.23 -11.83 -2.03
N CYS A 80 18.85 -12.95 -1.42
CA CYS A 80 18.05 -12.97 -0.20
C CYS A 80 18.91 -13.43 0.98
N ASP A 81 18.75 -12.75 2.11
CA ASP A 81 19.41 -13.13 3.37
C ASP A 81 18.86 -14.47 3.88
N GLU A 82 19.63 -15.20 4.68
CA GLU A 82 19.22 -16.51 5.21
C GLU A 82 17.93 -16.45 6.04
N GLU A 83 17.63 -15.31 6.66
CA GLU A 83 16.40 -15.08 7.42
C GLU A 83 15.14 -15.18 6.55
N GLU A 84 15.23 -14.82 5.26
CA GLU A 84 14.12 -14.95 4.31
C GLU A 84 13.62 -16.40 4.25
N PHE A 85 14.55 -17.35 4.22
CA PHE A 85 14.27 -18.78 4.05
C PHE A 85 13.85 -19.47 5.35
N LYS A 86 14.04 -18.81 6.50
CA LYS A 86 13.54 -19.27 7.80
C LYS A 86 12.07 -18.91 8.02
N SER A 87 11.57 -17.89 7.33
CA SER A 87 10.19 -17.44 7.45
C SER A 87 9.27 -18.13 6.43
N ASN A 88 8.12 -18.64 6.87
CA ASN A 88 7.18 -19.36 5.99
C ASN A 88 6.48 -18.45 4.96
N PHE A 89 6.47 -17.13 5.18
CA PHE A 89 5.67 -16.17 4.40
C PHE A 89 6.46 -14.95 3.91
N SER A 90 7.80 -14.99 3.88
CA SER A 90 8.62 -13.89 3.32
C SER A 90 8.36 -12.50 3.93
N GLY A 91 8.05 -12.46 5.24
CA GLY A 91 7.68 -11.22 5.93
C GLY A 91 6.27 -10.68 5.63
N TRP A 92 5.41 -11.47 4.97
CA TRP A 92 4.01 -11.16 4.72
C TRP A 92 3.06 -11.93 5.63
N PRO A 93 1.81 -11.46 5.82
CA PRO A 93 0.86 -12.16 6.69
C PRO A 93 0.45 -13.55 6.17
N THR A 94 0.41 -13.72 4.86
CA THR A 94 0.01 -14.98 4.21
C THR A 94 0.60 -15.09 2.80
N LYS A 95 0.30 -16.17 2.09
CA LYS A 95 0.62 -16.30 0.66
C LYS A 95 -0.28 -15.34 -0.14
N ILE A 96 0.34 -14.50 -0.97
CA ILE A 96 -0.33 -13.38 -1.63
C ILE A 96 -1.28 -13.88 -2.73
N ILE A 97 -0.86 -14.88 -3.49
CA ILE A 97 -1.63 -15.38 -4.64
C ILE A 97 -1.86 -16.88 -4.48
N ASN A 98 -3.11 -17.29 -4.62
CA ASN A 98 -3.52 -18.69 -4.71
C ASN A 98 -4.25 -18.88 -6.05
N ILE A 99 -3.88 -19.89 -6.82
CA ILE A 99 -4.46 -20.17 -8.14
C ILE A 99 -4.89 -21.62 -8.21
N GLU A 100 -6.14 -21.84 -8.61
CA GLU A 100 -6.64 -23.15 -8.99
C GLU A 100 -6.39 -23.37 -10.48
N ILE A 101 -5.60 -24.41 -10.80
CA ILE A 101 -5.29 -24.78 -12.18
C ILE A 101 -6.01 -26.09 -12.53
N PRO A 102 -6.66 -26.18 -13.70
CA PRO A 102 -7.26 -27.42 -14.17
C PRO A 102 -6.20 -28.49 -14.41
N SER A 103 -6.46 -29.72 -13.96
CA SER A 103 -5.53 -30.85 -14.00
C SER A 103 -5.17 -31.35 -15.41
N SER A 104 -6.04 -31.13 -16.40
CA SER A 104 -5.80 -31.54 -17.78
C SER A 104 -5.15 -30.42 -18.59
N ARG A 105 -3.86 -30.58 -18.90
CA ARG A 105 -3.17 -29.81 -19.94
C ARG A 105 -3.71 -30.23 -21.31
N GLY A 106 -4.78 -29.59 -21.76
CA GLY A 106 -5.28 -29.82 -23.11
C GLY A 106 -6.78 -29.66 -23.19
N PHE A 107 -7.19 -28.91 -24.21
CA PHE A 107 -8.53 -28.48 -24.57
C PHE A 107 -9.02 -27.23 -23.83
N ASP A 108 -9.35 -26.25 -24.68
CA ASP A 108 -10.04 -25.02 -24.35
C ASP A 108 -11.04 -25.22 -23.23
N ALA A 109 -11.09 -24.27 -22.29
CA ALA A 109 -11.90 -24.35 -21.08
C ALA A 109 -13.40 -24.61 -21.33
N TYR A 110 -13.87 -24.56 -22.58
CA TYR A 110 -15.09 -25.20 -23.07
C TYR A 110 -14.88 -25.60 -24.55
N PRO A 111 -15.31 -26.78 -25.00
CA PRO A 111 -15.39 -27.02 -26.44
C PRO A 111 -16.41 -26.03 -27.02
N THR A 112 -15.99 -25.23 -27.98
CA THR A 112 -16.88 -24.50 -28.88
C THR A 112 -17.89 -25.50 -29.44
N PHE A 113 -19.17 -25.17 -29.28
CA PHE A 113 -20.30 -26.03 -29.65
C PHE A 113 -20.42 -26.10 -31.18
N SER A 114 -19.48 -26.77 -31.84
CA SER A 114 -19.54 -27.08 -33.27
C SER A 114 -18.45 -28.07 -33.64
N GLU A 115 -18.92 -29.30 -33.92
CA GLU A 115 -18.33 -30.33 -34.79
C GLU A 115 -17.17 -31.18 -34.26
N ILE A 116 -17.47 -32.34 -33.64
CA ILE A 116 -16.83 -33.63 -33.98
C ILE A 116 -17.86 -34.78 -33.80
N PRO A 117 -18.07 -35.66 -34.81
CA PRO A 117 -18.96 -36.82 -34.71
C PRO A 117 -18.38 -37.91 -33.80
N GLY A 118 -19.27 -38.60 -33.09
CA GLY A 118 -18.95 -39.48 -31.96
C GLY A 118 -17.83 -40.49 -32.20
N THR A 119 -16.79 -40.38 -31.37
CA THR A 119 -15.86 -41.47 -31.05
C THR A 119 -15.50 -41.42 -29.56
N ASN A 120 -15.93 -42.45 -28.84
CA ASN A 120 -15.41 -42.97 -27.57
C ASN A 120 -15.20 -42.01 -26.37
N LEU A 121 -16.30 -41.72 -25.67
CA LEU A 121 -16.30 -41.20 -24.30
C LEU A 121 -16.00 -42.31 -23.27
N SER A 122 -14.78 -42.85 -23.24
CA SER A 122 -14.29 -43.62 -22.08
C SER A 122 -12.88 -43.18 -21.72
N GLY A 123 -12.79 -42.18 -20.83
CA GLY A 123 -11.49 -41.70 -20.32
C GLY A 123 -11.42 -40.23 -19.90
N MET A 124 -12.54 -39.55 -19.61
CA MET A 124 -12.46 -38.28 -18.87
C MET A 124 -12.22 -38.61 -17.39
N GLU A 125 -10.97 -38.83 -17.02
CA GLU A 125 -10.55 -38.65 -15.64
C GLU A 125 -10.75 -37.16 -15.31
N CYS A 126 -11.81 -36.84 -14.56
CA CYS A 126 -11.96 -35.56 -13.90
C CYS A 126 -10.82 -35.41 -12.89
N GLY A 127 -9.65 -34.95 -13.34
CA GLY A 127 -8.58 -34.63 -12.41
C GLY A 127 -9.04 -33.46 -11.52
N LEU A 128 -8.74 -33.58 -10.23
CA LEU A 128 -9.05 -32.53 -9.27
C LEU A 128 -8.20 -31.29 -9.59
N PRO A 129 -8.76 -30.07 -9.51
CA PRO A 129 -7.98 -28.86 -9.71
C PRO A 129 -6.83 -28.81 -8.70
N ILE A 130 -5.64 -28.50 -9.18
CA ILE A 130 -4.44 -28.36 -8.35
C ILE A 130 -4.36 -26.90 -7.91
N GLN A 131 -4.29 -26.68 -6.61
CA GLN A 131 -4.09 -25.34 -6.05
C GLN A 131 -2.58 -25.06 -5.93
N LEU A 132 -2.12 -23.99 -6.58
CA LEU A 132 -0.79 -23.42 -6.40
C LEU A 132 -0.88 -22.16 -5.54
N SER A 133 0.10 -21.96 -4.66
CA SER A 133 0.12 -20.82 -3.74
C SER A 133 1.50 -20.20 -3.69
N PHE A 134 1.57 -18.89 -3.92
CA PHE A 134 2.81 -18.14 -4.09
C PHE A 134 2.99 -17.08 -3.00
N SER A 135 4.20 -17.04 -2.45
CA SER A 135 4.71 -16.04 -1.51
C SER A 135 5.10 -14.73 -2.20
N ALA A 136 5.35 -13.68 -1.42
CA ALA A 136 5.87 -12.41 -1.93
C ALA A 136 7.20 -12.60 -2.70
N ARG A 137 8.08 -13.46 -2.18
CA ARG A 137 9.37 -13.77 -2.83
C ARG A 137 9.20 -14.41 -4.20
N GLU A 138 8.31 -15.40 -4.33
CA GLU A 138 8.06 -16.10 -5.60
C GLU A 138 7.40 -15.22 -6.65
N ILE A 139 6.73 -14.15 -6.22
CA ILE A 139 6.20 -13.12 -7.12
C ILE A 139 7.33 -12.18 -7.53
N ALA A 140 8.15 -11.74 -6.58
CA ALA A 140 9.26 -10.82 -6.81
C ALA A 140 10.38 -11.43 -7.69
N ASP A 141 10.75 -12.69 -7.49
CA ASP A 141 11.76 -13.37 -8.29
C ASP A 141 11.23 -13.85 -9.66
N GLY A 142 9.93 -13.70 -9.88
CA GLY A 142 9.22 -14.06 -11.11
C GLY A 142 8.94 -15.55 -11.30
N SER A 143 9.16 -16.38 -10.28
CA SER A 143 8.79 -17.81 -10.30
C SER A 143 7.29 -18.00 -10.56
N PHE A 144 6.47 -17.12 -9.99
CA PHE A 144 5.04 -17.04 -10.25
C PHE A 144 4.74 -16.93 -11.75
N PHE A 145 5.30 -15.92 -12.42
CA PHE A 145 5.03 -15.67 -13.84
C PHE A 145 5.44 -16.85 -14.72
N LYS A 146 6.58 -17.49 -14.40
CA LYS A 146 6.99 -18.72 -15.10
C LYS A 146 6.02 -19.87 -14.87
N ALA A 147 5.51 -20.04 -13.65
CA ALA A 147 4.58 -21.12 -13.32
C ALA A 147 3.24 -21.00 -14.06
N ILE A 148 2.80 -19.77 -14.37
CA ILE A 148 1.54 -19.52 -15.09
C ILE A 148 1.71 -19.23 -16.58
N GLU A 149 2.93 -19.28 -17.13
CA GLU A 149 3.26 -18.92 -18.52
C GLU A 149 2.40 -19.63 -19.57
N ASP A 150 2.07 -20.90 -19.33
CA ASP A 150 1.26 -21.71 -20.24
C ASP A 150 -0.24 -21.37 -20.20
N TYR A 151 -0.71 -20.67 -19.16
CA TYR A 151 -2.12 -20.40 -18.91
C TYR A 151 -2.55 -18.95 -19.20
N ASP A 152 -1.59 -18.04 -19.38
CA ASP A 152 -1.86 -16.66 -19.77
C ASP A 152 -0.92 -16.25 -20.92
N PRO A 153 -1.47 -16.11 -22.15
CA PRO A 153 -0.68 -15.93 -23.37
C PRO A 153 0.14 -14.64 -23.38
N ASP A 154 -0.23 -13.65 -22.57
CA ASP A 154 0.44 -12.35 -22.51
C ASP A 154 1.66 -12.36 -21.56
N ILE A 155 1.86 -13.42 -20.77
CA ILE A 155 2.99 -13.54 -19.82
C ILE A 155 4.33 -13.46 -20.54
N LYS A 156 4.49 -14.13 -21.69
CA LYS A 156 5.76 -14.10 -22.44
C LYS A 156 6.17 -12.68 -22.80
N ARG A 157 5.19 -11.86 -23.19
CA ARG A 157 5.41 -10.44 -23.49
C ARG A 157 5.69 -9.65 -22.22
N LEU A 158 4.99 -9.94 -21.12
CA LEU A 158 5.22 -9.32 -19.80
C LEU A 158 6.63 -9.60 -19.28
N LEU A 159 7.07 -10.87 -19.27
CA LEU A 159 8.40 -11.28 -18.83
C LEU A 159 9.50 -10.59 -19.63
N TYR A 160 9.34 -10.51 -20.96
CA TYR A 160 10.28 -9.75 -21.80
C TYR A 160 10.35 -8.27 -21.43
N GLN A 161 9.20 -7.61 -21.17
CA GLN A 161 9.19 -6.21 -20.75
C GLN A 161 9.77 -6.03 -19.34
N LEU A 162 9.46 -6.94 -18.42
CA LEU A 162 9.97 -6.94 -17.05
C LEU A 162 11.50 -7.08 -17.05
N GLU A 163 12.02 -8.02 -17.83
CA GLU A 163 13.46 -8.21 -18.00
C GLU A 163 14.11 -6.98 -18.63
N LYS A 164 13.56 -6.47 -19.74
CA LYS A 164 14.16 -5.36 -20.48
C LYS A 164 14.11 -4.02 -19.74
N SER A 165 12.99 -3.72 -19.08
CA SER A 165 12.72 -2.39 -18.50
C SER A 165 13.06 -2.28 -17.01
N TYR A 166 13.16 -3.39 -16.28
CA TYR A 166 13.34 -3.35 -14.82
C TYR A 166 14.51 -4.20 -14.31
N LEU A 167 14.65 -5.45 -14.77
CA LEU A 167 15.77 -6.30 -14.32
C LEU A 167 17.08 -5.97 -15.05
N GLY A 168 16.99 -5.62 -16.33
CA GLY A 168 18.10 -5.22 -17.17
C GLY A 168 18.46 -3.73 -17.09
N ASP A 169 17.57 -2.90 -16.51
CA ASP A 169 17.83 -1.48 -16.28
C ASP A 169 18.52 -1.29 -14.92
N PRO A 170 19.77 -0.80 -14.90
CA PRO A 170 20.51 -0.59 -13.65
C PRO A 170 19.95 0.54 -12.77
N VAL A 171 19.04 1.39 -13.26
CA VAL A 171 18.60 2.60 -12.55
C VAL A 171 17.39 2.33 -11.66
N LEU A 172 16.47 1.45 -12.06
CA LEU A 172 15.17 1.26 -11.41
C LEU A 172 14.84 -0.23 -11.28
N ASN A 173 15.19 -0.82 -10.13
CA ASN A 173 14.62 -2.10 -9.75
C ASN A 173 13.49 -1.89 -8.71
N PRO A 174 12.21 -2.02 -9.11
CA PRO A 174 11.07 -1.83 -8.22
C PRO A 174 10.96 -2.91 -7.14
N LEU A 175 11.72 -4.01 -7.28
CA LEU A 175 11.70 -5.18 -6.42
C LEU A 175 12.71 -5.09 -5.26
N THR A 176 13.56 -4.06 -5.24
CA THR A 176 14.48 -3.84 -4.12
C THR A 176 13.88 -2.93 -3.07
N PRO A 177 14.03 -3.26 -1.78
CA PRO A 177 13.69 -2.34 -0.72
C PRO A 177 14.49 -1.03 -0.85
N TRP A 178 13.82 0.09 -0.59
CA TRP A 178 14.35 1.43 -0.88
C TRP A 178 15.05 2.03 0.33
N ASP A 179 16.27 2.54 0.13
CA ASP A 179 16.96 3.36 1.11
C ASP A 179 16.30 4.74 1.26
N ARG A 180 16.59 5.43 2.37
CA ARG A 180 16.08 6.77 2.62
C ARG A 180 16.46 7.69 1.45
N PRO A 181 15.49 8.39 0.82
CA PRO A 181 15.79 9.28 -0.28
C PRO A 181 16.71 10.43 0.17
N PRO A 182 17.59 10.95 -0.72
CA PRO A 182 18.56 12.01 -0.40
C PRO A 182 17.91 13.40 -0.32
N LEU A 183 16.74 13.49 0.33
CA LEU A 183 16.00 14.73 0.55
C LEU A 183 16.20 15.24 1.98
N LYS A 184 16.08 16.56 2.16
CA LYS A 184 16.21 17.22 3.47
C LYS A 184 15.12 16.72 4.43
N ASN A 185 13.87 16.88 4.04
CA ASN A 185 12.71 16.56 4.85
C ASN A 185 11.91 15.44 4.16
N VAL A 186 11.64 14.35 4.88
CA VAL A 186 10.83 13.23 4.39
C VAL A 186 9.65 13.06 5.32
N PHE A 187 8.44 13.17 4.78
CA PHE A 187 7.21 12.87 5.49
C PHE A 187 6.55 11.66 4.83
N CYS A 188 6.35 10.61 5.61
CA CYS A 188 5.63 9.42 5.20
C CYS A 188 4.31 9.37 5.95
N ILE A 189 3.20 9.42 5.22
CA ILE A 189 1.88 9.58 5.81
C ILE A 189 0.96 8.52 5.22
N TYR A 190 0.31 7.74 6.08
CA TYR A 190 -0.58 6.67 5.64
C TYR A 190 -1.69 6.39 6.66
N GLY A 191 -2.72 5.71 6.18
CA GLY A 191 -3.78 5.18 7.03
C GLY A 191 -3.37 3.84 7.64
N SER A 192 -3.87 3.55 8.83
CA SER A 192 -3.63 2.27 9.49
C SER A 192 -4.90 1.73 10.14
N ASN A 193 -4.84 0.47 10.57
CA ASN A 193 -5.85 -0.19 11.38
C ASN A 193 -7.24 -0.30 10.72
N SER A 194 -7.26 -0.48 9.40
CA SER A 194 -8.46 -0.75 8.61
C SER A 194 -8.40 -2.15 8.01
N LYS A 195 -9.55 -2.81 7.85
CA LYS A 195 -9.64 -4.15 7.26
C LYS A 195 -9.04 -4.14 5.85
N THR A 196 -7.88 -4.77 5.68
CA THR A 196 -7.05 -4.60 4.47
C THR A 196 -6.86 -5.90 3.73
N LYS A 197 -6.89 -5.86 2.40
CA LYS A 197 -6.69 -7.03 1.53
C LYS A 197 -5.21 -7.44 1.53
N VAL A 198 -4.92 -8.69 1.82
CA VAL A 198 -3.54 -9.22 1.90
C VAL A 198 -3.27 -10.44 1.01
N GLY A 199 -4.31 -11.10 0.53
CA GLY A 199 -4.18 -12.25 -0.36
C GLY A 199 -5.40 -12.46 -1.25
N TYR A 200 -5.20 -13.15 -2.37
CA TYR A 200 -6.21 -13.38 -3.40
C TYR A 200 -6.26 -14.85 -3.82
N TYR A 201 -7.46 -15.33 -4.11
CA TYR A 201 -7.71 -16.63 -4.72
C TYR A 201 -8.26 -16.43 -6.13
N PHE A 202 -7.63 -17.08 -7.10
CA PHE A 202 -8.00 -17.04 -8.50
C PHE A 202 -8.40 -18.42 -9.00
N ALA A 203 -9.41 -18.45 -9.86
CA ALA A 203 -9.85 -19.64 -10.58
C ALA A 203 -10.17 -19.28 -12.04
N PRO A 204 -10.11 -20.26 -12.97
CA PRO A 204 -10.51 -20.06 -14.34
C PRO A 204 -12.01 -19.73 -14.42
N SER A 205 -12.36 -18.72 -15.19
CA SER A 205 -13.75 -18.25 -15.34
C SER A 205 -14.55 -19.02 -16.40
N GLY A 206 -13.85 -19.76 -17.27
CA GLY A 206 -14.41 -20.39 -18.48
C GLY A 206 -14.63 -19.43 -19.65
N LYS A 207 -14.33 -18.13 -19.51
CA LYS A 207 -14.43 -17.14 -20.59
C LYS A 207 -13.14 -17.07 -21.42
N PRO A 208 -13.22 -16.63 -22.69
CA PRO A 208 -12.02 -16.35 -23.47
C PRO A 208 -11.19 -15.23 -22.83
N TYR A 209 -9.90 -15.23 -23.12
CA TYR A 209 -8.98 -14.14 -22.78
C TYR A 209 -9.53 -12.78 -23.26
N PRO A 210 -9.43 -11.69 -22.49
CA PRO A 210 -8.69 -11.52 -21.23
C PRO A 210 -9.46 -11.85 -19.94
N ASP A 211 -10.74 -12.22 -20.03
CA ASP A 211 -11.59 -12.46 -18.86
C ASP A 211 -11.50 -13.91 -18.35
N ASN A 212 -10.43 -14.64 -18.68
CA ASN A 212 -10.25 -16.07 -18.42
C ASN A 212 -10.03 -16.42 -16.94
N TRP A 213 -9.82 -15.43 -16.08
CA TRP A 213 -9.60 -15.59 -14.64
C TRP A 213 -10.58 -14.75 -13.82
N ILE A 214 -11.02 -15.28 -12.68
CA ILE A 214 -11.88 -14.58 -11.71
C ILE A 214 -11.32 -14.71 -10.30
N ILE A 215 -11.56 -13.69 -9.47
CA ILE A 215 -11.26 -13.73 -8.04
C ILE A 215 -12.39 -14.46 -7.33
N THR A 216 -12.11 -15.65 -6.81
CA THR A 216 -13.07 -16.45 -6.04
C THR A 216 -13.16 -15.95 -4.61
N ASP A 217 -12.02 -15.63 -3.98
CA ASP A 217 -11.94 -15.19 -2.59
C ASP A 217 -10.81 -14.18 -2.37
N VAL A 218 -10.91 -13.43 -1.26
CA VAL A 218 -9.93 -12.43 -0.82
C VAL A 218 -9.68 -12.59 0.67
N VAL A 219 -8.40 -12.68 1.04
CA VAL A 219 -7.96 -12.70 2.43
C VAL A 219 -7.79 -11.28 2.93
N TYR A 220 -8.38 -10.99 4.08
CA TYR A 220 -8.28 -9.72 4.77
C TYR A 220 -7.51 -9.87 6.08
N GLU A 221 -6.68 -8.89 6.38
CA GLU A 221 -6.05 -8.70 7.67
C GLU A 221 -6.81 -7.64 8.46
N TYR A 222 -7.21 -8.00 9.68
CA TYR A 222 -7.89 -7.09 10.59
C TYR A 222 -7.74 -7.55 12.05
N GLU A 223 -7.41 -6.60 12.94
CA GLU A 223 -7.32 -6.82 14.40
C GLU A 223 -6.50 -8.07 14.81
N GLY A 224 -5.36 -8.32 14.15
CA GLY A 224 -4.49 -9.46 14.46
C GLY A 224 -5.02 -10.82 13.97
N SER A 225 -5.97 -10.82 13.03
CA SER A 225 -6.52 -12.04 12.44
C SER A 225 -6.56 -11.96 10.91
N LEU A 226 -6.51 -13.13 10.27
CA LEU A 226 -6.70 -13.30 8.84
C LEU A 226 -8.04 -13.96 8.57
N VAL A 227 -8.89 -13.28 7.81
CA VAL A 227 -10.24 -13.74 7.49
C VAL A 227 -10.48 -13.69 6.00
N SER A 228 -11.10 -14.73 5.45
CA SER A 228 -11.55 -14.74 4.06
C SER A 228 -12.75 -13.83 3.84
N ARG A 229 -13.18 -13.65 2.59
CA ARG A 229 -14.41 -12.90 2.27
C ARG A 229 -15.65 -13.58 2.87
N SER A 230 -15.63 -14.91 2.97
CA SER A 230 -16.69 -15.70 3.62
C SER A 230 -16.64 -15.67 5.16
N GLY A 231 -15.61 -15.05 5.76
CA GLY A 231 -15.46 -14.95 7.21
C GLY A 231 -14.76 -16.15 7.87
N ASN A 232 -14.18 -17.05 7.06
CA ASN A 232 -13.41 -18.18 7.58
C ASN A 232 -12.02 -17.71 8.00
N LEU A 233 -11.49 -18.29 9.08
CA LEU A 233 -10.11 -18.05 9.50
C LEU A 233 -9.15 -18.67 8.48
N VAL A 234 -8.14 -17.91 8.09
CA VAL A 234 -7.10 -18.34 7.16
C VAL A 234 -5.78 -18.49 7.90
N GLU A 235 -5.00 -19.51 7.54
CA GLU A 235 -3.68 -19.74 8.11
C GLU A 235 -2.69 -18.65 7.69
N GLY A 236 -1.92 -18.14 8.65
CA GLY A 236 -0.88 -17.16 8.42
C GLY A 236 -0.42 -16.47 9.70
N ASN A 237 0.40 -15.44 9.54
CA ASN A 237 1.02 -14.65 10.60
C ASN A 237 0.52 -13.19 10.53
N PRO A 238 -0.72 -12.89 10.97
CA PRO A 238 -1.23 -11.53 10.96
C PRO A 238 -0.38 -10.60 11.82
N GLY A 239 -0.19 -9.37 11.35
CA GLY A 239 0.44 -8.30 12.11
C GLY A 239 -0.50 -7.75 13.19
N ALA A 240 0.09 -7.04 14.16
CA ALA A 240 -0.67 -6.35 15.21
C ALA A 240 -1.49 -5.16 14.66
N ILE A 241 -1.07 -4.61 13.52
CA ILE A 241 -1.68 -3.44 12.87
C ILE A 241 -2.01 -3.83 11.42
N SER A 242 -3.22 -3.51 10.99
CA SER A 242 -3.67 -3.67 9.60
C SER A 242 -3.45 -2.38 8.79
N GLY A 243 -3.60 -2.46 7.47
CA GLY A 243 -3.34 -1.36 6.54
C GLY A 243 -4.45 -0.30 6.41
N ASP A 244 -4.54 0.32 5.24
CA ASP A 244 -5.46 1.42 4.91
C ASP A 244 -6.67 1.01 4.04
N GLU A 245 -7.11 -0.24 4.19
CA GLU A 245 -8.10 -0.97 3.36
C GLU A 245 -7.55 -1.51 2.04
N THR A 246 -6.68 -0.75 1.39
CA THR A 246 -6.08 -1.13 0.11
C THR A 246 -4.70 -1.71 0.31
N VAL A 247 -3.81 -1.00 0.99
CA VAL A 247 -2.38 -1.30 1.09
C VAL A 247 -2.07 -1.86 2.47
N PRO A 248 -1.44 -3.04 2.58
CA PRO A 248 -1.12 -3.67 3.86
C PRO A 248 -0.10 -2.85 4.64
N TYR A 249 -0.20 -2.96 5.96
CA TYR A 249 0.65 -2.21 6.87
C TYR A 249 2.13 -2.53 6.67
N ASN A 250 2.50 -3.78 6.38
CA ASN A 250 3.90 -4.18 6.11
C ASN A 250 4.54 -3.37 4.95
N SER A 251 3.74 -2.94 3.98
CA SER A 251 4.21 -2.03 2.93
C SER A 251 4.25 -0.58 3.38
N LEU A 252 3.22 -0.13 4.08
CA LEU A 252 3.06 1.27 4.47
C LEU A 252 4.11 1.69 5.51
N SER A 253 4.37 0.82 6.48
CA SER A 253 5.31 1.06 7.57
C SER A 253 6.77 0.99 7.14
N TRP A 254 7.08 0.59 5.90
CA TRP A 254 8.45 0.46 5.41
C TRP A 254 9.29 1.73 5.57
N CYS A 255 8.66 2.90 5.44
CA CYS A 255 9.33 4.19 5.61
C CYS A 255 9.81 4.45 7.05
N LYS A 256 9.38 3.66 8.05
CA LYS A 256 9.96 3.70 9.40
C LYS A 256 11.41 3.26 9.42
N ASN A 257 11.86 2.41 8.47
CA ASN A 257 13.28 2.07 8.31
C ASN A 257 14.17 3.29 7.97
N TRP A 258 13.57 4.43 7.61
CA TRP A 258 14.27 5.68 7.35
C TRP A 258 14.37 6.61 8.57
N LEU A 259 13.72 6.24 9.68
CA LEU A 259 13.92 6.84 10.98
C LEU A 259 15.27 6.37 11.52
N GLY A 260 15.98 7.24 12.21
CA GLY A 260 17.23 6.88 12.87
C GLY A 260 17.02 6.06 14.15
N PRO A 261 18.11 5.84 14.92
CA PRO A 261 18.11 4.97 16.09
C PRO A 261 17.32 5.51 17.28
N LYS A 262 17.04 6.82 17.31
CA LYS A 262 16.23 7.46 18.35
C LYS A 262 15.07 8.19 17.70
N VAL A 263 13.86 7.88 18.17
CA VAL A 263 12.62 8.40 17.61
C VAL A 263 11.75 8.96 18.72
N ASN A 264 11.17 10.13 18.49
CA ASN A 264 10.15 10.69 19.37
C ASN A 264 8.78 10.25 18.87
N ILE A 265 8.01 9.63 19.76
CA ILE A 265 6.66 9.15 19.47
C ILE A 265 5.66 10.06 20.17
N THR A 266 4.74 10.64 19.41
CA THR A 266 3.62 11.37 19.98
C THR A 266 2.32 10.76 19.46
N ARG A 267 1.35 10.54 20.34
CA ARG A 267 0.00 10.13 19.97
C ARG A 267 -1.00 11.16 20.42
N ALA A 268 -1.80 11.64 19.49
CA ALA A 268 -2.85 12.62 19.76
C ALA A 268 -4.19 12.15 19.19
N PRO A 269 -5.33 12.53 19.79
CA PRO A 269 -6.63 12.37 19.16
C PRO A 269 -6.67 13.04 17.77
N GLN A 270 -7.37 12.43 16.82
CA GLN A 270 -7.58 13.04 15.50
C GLN A 270 -8.52 14.24 15.57
N SER A 271 -9.52 14.19 16.45
CA SER A 271 -10.44 15.29 16.73
C SER A 271 -9.74 16.45 17.45
N GLU A 272 -10.45 17.56 17.62
CA GLU A 272 -10.10 18.63 18.54
C GLU A 272 -9.81 18.10 19.95
N HIS A 273 -8.77 18.64 20.57
CA HIS A 273 -8.32 18.26 21.91
C HIS A 273 -7.55 19.39 22.56
N ASP A 274 -7.66 19.49 23.88
CA ASP A 274 -6.95 20.50 24.68
C ASP A 274 -5.51 20.09 25.03
N GLY A 275 -5.13 18.84 24.77
CA GLY A 275 -3.81 18.27 25.00
C GLY A 275 -3.71 17.33 26.19
N SER A 276 -4.78 17.19 26.98
CA SER A 276 -4.83 16.27 28.13
C SER A 276 -4.68 14.80 27.72
N ASP A 277 -5.24 14.43 26.56
CA ASP A 277 -5.19 13.07 26.02
C ASP A 277 -3.95 12.77 25.14
N VAL A 278 -3.03 13.73 25.02
CA VAL A 278 -1.82 13.58 24.20
C VAL A 278 -0.79 12.79 24.99
N GLN A 279 -0.37 11.67 24.41
CA GLN A 279 0.67 10.78 24.96
C GLN A 279 1.97 11.03 24.23
N ILE A 280 3.08 11.18 24.98
CA ILE A 280 4.40 11.49 24.43
C ILE A 280 5.40 10.50 25.02
N ASP A 281 6.21 9.91 24.15
CA ASP A 281 7.34 9.06 24.52
C ASP A 281 8.57 9.53 23.73
N LEU A 282 9.64 9.89 24.43
CA LEU A 282 10.80 10.57 23.85
C LEU A 282 12.02 9.64 23.86
N ASN A 283 12.85 9.74 22.83
CA ASN A 283 14.08 8.95 22.69
C ASN A 283 13.85 7.43 22.70
N VAL A 284 12.79 6.97 22.05
CA VAL A 284 12.52 5.53 21.89
C VAL A 284 13.60 4.93 21.00
N GLU A 285 14.21 3.84 21.46
CA GLU A 285 15.22 3.10 20.69
C GLU A 285 14.54 2.39 19.52
N HIS A 286 15.10 2.59 18.33
CA HIS A 286 14.65 1.96 17.10
C HIS A 286 15.76 1.06 16.55
N HIS A 287 15.53 -0.25 16.60
CA HIS A 287 16.42 -1.22 16.01
C HIS A 287 16.19 -1.31 14.51
N TYR A 288 17.27 -1.26 13.74
CA TYR A 288 17.18 -1.24 12.28
C TYR A 288 16.49 -2.49 11.74
N GLY A 289 15.43 -2.29 10.95
CA GLY A 289 14.65 -3.36 10.35
C GLY A 289 13.50 -3.86 11.23
N GLU A 290 13.38 -3.43 12.47
CA GLU A 290 12.23 -3.76 13.33
C GLU A 290 11.18 -2.65 13.27
N ASP A 291 9.91 -3.01 13.33
CA ASP A 291 8.84 -2.02 13.39
C ASP A 291 8.73 -1.46 14.82
N ILE A 292 8.42 -0.16 14.91
CA ILE A 292 8.22 0.53 16.18
C ILE A 292 6.73 0.51 16.51
N VAL A 293 6.37 -0.34 17.47
CA VAL A 293 5.01 -0.40 18.01
C VAL A 293 4.93 0.41 19.31
N PRO A 294 4.14 1.48 19.36
CA PRO A 294 4.06 2.39 20.49
C PRO A 294 3.31 1.75 21.65
N ASN A 295 3.95 1.66 22.82
CA ASN A 295 3.34 1.16 24.05
C ASN A 295 2.49 2.25 24.73
N MET A 296 1.43 2.67 24.05
CA MET A 296 0.54 3.76 24.46
C MET A 296 -0.90 3.28 24.53
N THR A 297 -1.66 3.79 25.50
CA THR A 297 -3.07 3.41 25.69
C THR A 297 -3.96 3.89 24.54
N ARG A 298 -4.95 3.08 24.17
CA ARG A 298 -5.94 3.40 23.11
C ARG A 298 -7.35 3.24 23.65
N PHE A 299 -8.17 4.28 23.50
CA PHE A 299 -9.60 4.17 23.76
C PHE A 299 -10.36 3.72 22.51
N PRO A 300 -11.23 2.69 22.57
CA PRO A 300 -11.84 2.07 21.39
C PRO A 300 -12.67 3.00 20.48
N ARG A 301 -13.20 4.09 21.04
CA ARG A 301 -14.07 5.05 20.32
C ARG A 301 -13.32 6.26 19.76
N VAL A 302 -12.07 6.45 20.17
CA VAL A 302 -11.27 7.62 19.78
C VAL A 302 -10.32 7.20 18.68
N LYS A 303 -10.34 7.93 17.56
CA LYS A 303 -9.35 7.77 16.50
C LYS A 303 -8.12 8.58 16.86
N TYR A 304 -6.95 7.98 16.72
CA TYR A 304 -5.68 8.64 17.02
C TYR A 304 -4.85 8.85 15.76
N ILE A 305 -3.98 9.84 15.83
CA ILE A 305 -2.84 9.98 14.93
C ILE A 305 -1.57 9.75 15.74
N THR A 306 -0.69 8.88 15.25
CA THR A 306 0.61 8.61 15.88
C THR A 306 1.70 9.21 14.99
N TYR A 307 2.57 10.02 15.58
CA TYR A 307 3.70 10.69 14.95
C TYR A 307 4.97 10.02 15.43
N TYR A 308 5.82 9.60 14.49
CA TYR A 308 7.18 9.14 14.73
C TYR A 308 8.11 10.15 14.09
N GLU A 309 8.87 10.88 14.89
CA GLU A 309 9.63 12.04 14.44
C GLU A 309 11.11 11.86 14.80
N ASP A 310 11.98 11.99 13.80
CA ASP A 310 13.44 11.96 13.94
C ASP A 310 14.06 13.15 13.19
N SER A 311 14.76 14.01 13.92
CA SER A 311 15.52 15.15 13.39
C SER A 311 16.97 15.16 13.85
N GLU A 312 17.38 14.25 14.74
CA GLU A 312 18.71 14.26 15.36
C GLU A 312 19.68 13.31 14.65
N SER A 313 19.16 12.22 14.10
CA SER A 313 19.99 11.12 13.61
C SER A 313 20.79 11.46 12.36
N LEU A 314 20.25 12.34 11.51
CA LEU A 314 20.91 12.79 10.28
C LEU A 314 21.05 14.32 10.31
N PRO A 315 22.28 14.86 10.40
CA PRO A 315 22.49 16.31 10.47
C PRO A 315 21.83 17.05 9.30
N GLY A 316 20.98 18.03 9.63
CA GLY A 316 20.26 18.86 8.65
C GLY A 316 19.17 18.14 7.87
N LYS A 317 18.83 16.90 8.25
CA LYS A 317 17.78 16.08 7.64
C LYS A 317 16.78 15.67 8.71
N ARG A 318 15.51 15.58 8.33
CA ARG A 318 14.47 15.07 9.21
C ARG A 318 13.58 14.07 8.51
N THR A 319 13.08 13.09 9.26
CA THR A 319 12.16 12.07 8.82
C THR A 319 10.98 12.05 9.79
N ALA A 320 9.76 12.10 9.27
CA ALA A 320 8.56 11.94 10.06
C ALA A 320 7.64 10.90 9.43
N VAL A 321 7.08 10.02 10.25
CA VAL A 321 6.08 9.03 9.86
C VAL A 321 4.79 9.29 10.63
N TRP A 322 3.69 9.50 9.92
CA TRP A 322 2.39 9.81 10.50
C TRP A 322 1.40 8.69 10.17
N GLU A 323 0.88 8.07 11.22
CA GLU A 323 -0.12 7.01 11.12
C GLU A 323 -1.50 7.53 11.51
N LEU A 324 -2.42 7.56 10.55
CA LEU A 324 -3.80 7.96 10.79
C LEU A 324 -4.68 6.72 10.99
N ASP A 325 -5.15 6.53 12.21
CA ASP A 325 -6.06 5.43 12.56
C ASP A 325 -7.36 5.50 11.74
N LYS A 326 -7.71 4.39 11.09
CA LYS A 326 -8.93 4.21 10.29
C LYS A 326 -9.10 5.24 9.18
N ALA A 327 -8.00 5.69 8.59
CA ALA A 327 -8.01 6.53 7.39
C ALA A 327 -8.03 5.66 6.14
N ASN A 328 -9.06 5.85 5.31
CA ASN A 328 -9.23 5.15 4.04
C ASN A 328 -8.19 5.60 3.01
N HIS A 329 -7.58 4.64 2.30
CA HIS A 329 -6.56 4.87 1.27
C HIS A 329 -6.92 6.00 0.29
N ARG A 330 -8.12 5.95 -0.31
CA ARG A 330 -8.55 6.90 -1.35
C ARG A 330 -8.89 8.27 -0.77
N ASN A 331 -9.43 8.29 0.44
CA ASN A 331 -9.95 9.51 1.06
C ASN A 331 -8.95 10.18 2.00
N ILE A 332 -7.74 9.64 2.19
CA ILE A 332 -6.74 10.23 3.08
C ILE A 332 -6.41 11.68 2.71
N VAL A 333 -6.33 11.99 1.41
CA VAL A 333 -6.10 13.36 0.89
C VAL A 333 -7.29 14.29 1.10
N ARG A 334 -8.45 13.78 1.50
CA ARG A 334 -9.64 14.58 1.87
C ARG A 334 -9.80 14.70 3.38
N SER A 335 -8.93 14.06 4.16
CA SER A 335 -8.97 14.13 5.62
C SER A 335 -8.66 15.55 6.08
N SER A 336 -9.59 16.16 6.81
CA SER A 336 -9.39 17.47 7.45
C SER A 336 -8.24 17.43 8.46
N VAL A 337 -8.08 16.30 9.14
CA VAL A 337 -7.03 16.05 10.13
C VAL A 337 -5.66 16.10 9.46
N LEU A 338 -5.48 15.39 8.34
CA LEU A 338 -4.23 15.43 7.59
C LEU A 338 -3.93 16.85 7.10
N MET A 339 -4.93 17.51 6.51
CA MET A 339 -4.75 18.87 5.99
C MET A 339 -4.38 19.87 7.09
N ARG A 340 -4.96 19.73 8.29
CA ARG A 340 -4.58 20.54 9.46
C ARG A 340 -3.11 20.34 9.82
N GLU A 341 -2.67 19.09 10.03
CA GLU A 341 -1.30 18.83 10.48
C GLU A 341 -0.27 19.23 9.42
N LEU A 342 -0.56 18.94 8.14
CA LEU A 342 0.32 19.32 7.04
C LEU A 342 0.39 20.84 6.89
N TRP A 343 -0.74 21.54 7.01
CA TRP A 343 -0.76 23.01 7.01
C TRP A 343 0.06 23.58 8.16
N LEU A 344 -0.10 23.05 9.38
CA LEU A 344 0.65 23.51 10.54
C LEU A 344 2.17 23.32 10.37
N GLU A 345 2.61 22.16 9.86
CA GLU A 345 4.03 21.92 9.58
C GLU A 345 4.59 22.85 8.51
N MET A 346 3.85 23.03 7.40
CA MET A 346 4.26 23.96 6.34
C MET A 346 4.33 25.39 6.84
N TRP A 347 3.34 25.82 7.62
CA TRP A 347 3.31 27.14 8.24
C TRP A 347 4.56 27.30 9.10
N ARG A 348 4.82 26.36 10.01
CA ARG A 348 5.99 26.38 10.90
C ARG A 348 7.32 26.42 10.15
N ASP A 349 7.47 25.66 9.07
CA ASP A 349 8.67 25.66 8.23
C ASP A 349 8.99 27.02 7.60
N ILE A 350 7.96 27.82 7.31
CA ILE A 350 8.10 29.15 6.70
C ILE A 350 8.39 30.21 7.78
N HIS A 351 8.10 29.93 9.05
CA HIS A 351 8.22 30.93 10.12
C HIS A 351 9.69 31.14 10.53
N PRO A 352 10.20 32.39 10.46
CA PRO A 352 11.60 32.69 10.76
C PRO A 352 11.97 32.48 12.23
N GLU A 353 10.98 32.46 13.13
CA GLU A 353 11.17 32.28 14.58
C GLU A 353 10.92 30.83 15.05
N ALA A 354 10.76 29.88 14.12
CA ALA A 354 10.54 28.48 14.49
C ALA A 354 11.75 27.91 15.26
N ARG A 355 11.56 27.63 16.55
CA ARG A 355 12.62 27.09 17.44
C ARG A 355 12.68 25.56 17.47
N SER A 356 11.58 24.88 17.12
CA SER A 356 11.49 23.42 17.12
C SER A 356 11.50 22.85 15.70
N GLU A 357 12.08 21.66 15.55
CA GLU A 357 12.18 20.95 14.26
C GLU A 357 10.84 20.41 13.74
N PHE A 358 9.87 20.22 14.63
CA PHE A 358 8.49 19.80 14.36
C PHE A 358 7.47 20.64 15.12
N VAL A 359 6.22 20.68 14.65
CA VAL A 359 5.13 21.39 15.34
C VAL A 359 4.69 20.61 16.58
N THR A 360 4.46 21.32 17.69
CA THR A 360 3.96 20.71 18.93
C THR A 360 2.53 20.17 18.74
N LYS A 361 2.25 18.96 19.27
CA LYS A 361 0.94 18.30 19.16
C LYS A 361 0.03 18.52 20.36
N ALA A 362 0.27 19.56 21.17
CA ALA A 362 -0.40 19.78 22.45
C ALA A 362 -1.88 20.18 22.29
N LYS A 363 -2.18 21.40 21.81
CA LYS A 363 -3.56 21.87 21.62
C LYS A 363 -3.95 21.80 20.14
N ARG A 364 -5.12 21.25 19.84
CA ARG A 364 -5.73 21.28 18.51
C ARG A 364 -7.15 21.82 18.63
N GLY A 365 -7.36 23.02 18.10
CA GLY A 365 -8.68 23.64 18.06
C GLY A 365 -9.61 22.98 17.03
N PRO A 366 -10.91 23.30 17.11
CA PRO A 366 -11.91 22.83 16.15
C PRO A 366 -11.61 23.32 14.73
N LEU A 367 -11.84 22.47 13.74
CA LEU A 367 -11.62 22.77 12.32
C LEU A 367 -12.92 23.09 11.59
N ARG A 368 -14.04 22.56 12.07
CA ARG A 368 -15.37 22.71 11.48
C ARG A 368 -16.36 23.15 12.56
N ASN A 369 -17.49 23.68 12.11
CA ASN A 369 -18.59 24.02 13.01
C ASN A 369 -19.14 22.80 13.78
N GLU A 370 -19.00 21.61 13.20
CA GLU A 370 -19.42 20.34 13.81
C GLU A 370 -18.54 19.94 15.02
N ASP A 371 -17.28 20.40 15.04
CA ASP A 371 -16.32 20.16 16.12
C ASP A 371 -16.59 21.11 17.32
N CYS A 372 -17.43 22.13 17.12
CA CYS A 372 -17.86 23.03 18.16
C CYS A 372 -19.01 22.39 18.96
N TYR A 373 -18.82 22.21 20.26
CA TYR A 373 -19.86 21.74 21.16
C TYR A 373 -20.01 22.63 22.40
N TRP A 374 -21.19 22.51 23.02
CA TRP A 374 -21.52 23.19 24.26
C TRP A 374 -21.05 22.38 25.47
N ASP A 375 -20.19 22.96 26.30
CA ASP A 375 -19.79 22.36 27.59
C ASP A 375 -20.89 22.64 28.61
N TYR A 376 -21.77 21.65 28.82
CA TYR A 376 -22.87 21.73 29.79
C TYR A 376 -22.38 21.93 31.23
N GLY A 377 -21.18 21.45 31.59
CA GLY A 377 -20.63 21.62 32.93
C GLY A 377 -20.20 23.06 33.22
N LYS A 378 -19.81 23.80 32.19
CA LYS A 378 -19.37 25.21 32.29
C LYS A 378 -20.38 26.21 31.73
N ALA A 379 -21.52 25.75 31.22
CA ALA A 379 -22.55 26.55 30.57
C ALA A 379 -21.98 27.54 29.53
N ARG A 380 -21.01 27.09 28.73
CA ARG A 380 -20.40 27.89 27.65
C ARG A 380 -19.91 26.99 26.52
N CYS A 381 -19.59 27.56 25.36
CA CYS A 381 -18.88 26.84 24.31
C CYS A 381 -17.59 26.22 24.87
N ALA A 382 -17.30 24.96 24.53
CA ALA A 382 -16.07 24.30 24.94
C ALA A 382 -14.82 25.05 24.45
N TRP A 383 -14.92 25.69 23.28
CA TRP A 383 -13.87 26.45 22.63
C TRP A 383 -14.30 27.89 22.35
N PRO A 384 -14.39 28.77 23.36
CA PRO A 384 -14.94 30.12 23.18
C PRO A 384 -14.06 31.02 22.29
N GLU A 385 -12.78 30.69 22.12
CA GLU A 385 -11.84 31.38 21.22
C GLU A 385 -12.13 31.12 19.74
N TYR A 386 -12.79 30.00 19.42
CA TYR A 386 -13.00 29.51 18.04
C TYR A 386 -14.47 29.37 17.67
N CYS A 387 -15.32 29.07 18.65
CA CYS A 387 -16.72 28.72 18.50
C CYS A 387 -17.62 29.71 19.20
N GLU A 388 -18.62 30.20 18.48
CA GLU A 388 -19.71 31.00 19.03
C GLU A 388 -21.04 30.24 18.92
N TYR A 389 -21.90 30.40 19.92
CA TYR A 389 -23.24 29.84 19.88
C TYR A 389 -24.22 30.90 19.40
N ARG A 390 -24.79 30.71 18.20
CA ARG A 390 -25.83 31.59 17.67
C ARG A 390 -27.20 30.93 17.83
N LEU A 391 -28.02 31.48 18.72
CA LEU A 391 -29.44 31.11 18.83
C LEU A 391 -30.18 31.58 17.57
N PHE A 392 -30.48 30.65 16.67
CA PHE A 392 -31.40 30.93 15.56
C PHE A 392 -32.85 30.84 16.06
N PHE A 393 -33.42 31.98 16.47
CA PHE A 393 -34.87 32.12 16.62
C PHE A 393 -35.50 32.31 15.23
N SER A 394 -35.76 31.21 14.51
CA SER A 394 -36.65 31.27 13.36
C SER A 394 -38.10 31.09 13.83
N HIS A 395 -38.75 32.22 14.14
CA HIS A 395 -40.11 32.62 13.73
C HIS A 395 -40.50 33.87 14.54
N PRO A 396 -40.80 35.02 13.90
CA PRO A 396 -41.52 36.09 14.58
C PRO A 396 -42.97 35.64 14.76
N PHE A 397 -43.49 35.87 15.98
CA PHE A 397 -44.91 35.83 16.29
C PHE A 397 -45.72 36.48 15.16
N LYS A 398 -46.62 35.72 14.53
CA LYS A 398 -47.76 36.30 13.82
C LYS A 398 -48.78 36.72 14.87
N ALA A 399 -48.96 38.03 15.04
CA ALA A 399 -50.18 38.61 15.58
C ALA A 399 -51.21 38.72 14.47
#